data_AF-A0A955QNW4-F1
#
_entry.id   AF-A0A955QNW4-F1
#
_cell.length_a   1.000
_cell.length_b   1.000
_cell.length_c   1.000
_cell.angle_alpha   90.00
_cell.angle_beta   90.00
_cell.angle_gamma   90.00
#
_symmetry.space_group_name_H-M   'P 1'
#
loop_
_entity.id
_entity.type
_entity.pdbx_description
1 polymer ?
#
loop_
_entity_poly.entity_id
_entity_poly.type
_entity_poly.pdbx_seq_one_letter_code
_entity_poly.pdbx_strand_id
1 'polypeptide(L)'
;MSGQTSRWQTPEEQELSKKQEELVSLQSLLAQRELDLITFQGELSAFEHRYLRIIGTRYAELDEVEAQIAETLSRSCPKNLEMKTRVSEARARANVSGEASQFDQDSIKQRERFTPSDELKKFFREAAKCIHPDLATDEVDRERRQRFMVKLNRAYNEGNEVRLREILREWESSPNAIKGEGVGPELIRIIRKISQIQKRLETIETAIARLQSSDLYRLKEEVDNAGTKGQNLLNEMASRLDQQIAAAKDHLAAL
;
A
#
# COMPACT_ATOMS: atom_id res chain seq x y z
N MET A 1 52.09 -4.52 -36.97
CA MET A 1 51.62 -4.37 -35.57
C MET A 1 50.11 -4.27 -35.61
N SER A 2 49.45 -5.30 -35.08
CA SER A 2 48.04 -5.46 -34.68
C SER A 2 47.00 -4.54 -35.34
N GLY A 3 46.43 -5.01 -36.46
CA GLY A 3 45.20 -4.44 -37.01
C GLY A 3 44.01 -4.77 -36.10
N GLN A 4 43.36 -3.74 -35.56
CA GLN A 4 42.04 -3.85 -34.95
C GLN A 4 41.02 -4.17 -36.05
N THR A 5 40.66 -5.44 -36.18
CA THR A 5 39.50 -5.83 -36.98
C THR A 5 38.24 -5.40 -36.24
N SER A 6 37.60 -4.34 -36.71
CA SER A 6 36.24 -3.98 -36.30
C SER A 6 35.32 -5.17 -36.62
N ARG A 7 34.85 -5.86 -35.58
CA ARG A 7 33.90 -6.98 -35.70
C ARG A 7 32.55 -6.38 -36.10
N TRP A 8 32.19 -6.50 -37.38
CA TRP A 8 30.85 -6.13 -37.86
C TRP A 8 29.80 -6.96 -37.13
N GLN A 9 28.92 -6.29 -36.38
CA GLN A 9 27.80 -6.94 -35.71
C GLN A 9 26.71 -7.28 -36.72
N THR A 10 26.10 -8.46 -36.59
CA THR A 10 24.95 -8.83 -37.43
C THR A 10 23.72 -7.96 -37.08
N PRO A 11 22.74 -7.80 -37.98
CA PRO A 11 21.50 -7.10 -37.67
C PRO A 11 20.79 -7.64 -36.41
N GLU A 12 20.84 -8.95 -36.19
CA GLU A 12 20.30 -9.62 -35.00
C GLU A 12 21.08 -9.26 -33.74
N GLU A 13 22.42 -9.15 -33.81
CA GLU A 13 23.24 -8.70 -32.68
C GLU A 13 22.98 -7.22 -32.34
N GLN A 14 22.77 -6.37 -33.36
CA GLN A 14 22.41 -4.96 -33.15
C GLN A 14 21.02 -4.80 -32.52
N GLU A 15 20.03 -5.55 -33.00
CA GLU A 15 18.67 -5.52 -32.42
C GLU A 15 18.68 -6.08 -31.00
N LEU A 16 19.45 -7.14 -30.74
CA LEU A 16 19.64 -7.67 -29.40
C LEU A 16 20.22 -6.62 -28.45
N SER A 17 21.24 -5.86 -28.87
CA SER A 17 21.83 -4.78 -28.08
C SER A 17 20.79 -3.70 -27.74
N LYS A 18 20.00 -3.25 -28.73
CA LYS A 18 18.94 -2.25 -28.50
C LYS A 18 17.89 -2.74 -27.51
N LYS A 19 17.46 -3.99 -27.64
CA LYS A 19 16.48 -4.59 -26.73
C LYS A 19 17.05 -4.80 -25.32
N GLN A 20 18.35 -5.06 -25.19
CA GLN A 20 19.01 -5.12 -23.88
C GLN A 20 19.00 -3.75 -23.19
N GLU A 21 19.32 -2.67 -23.91
CA GLU A 21 19.25 -1.30 -23.38
C GLU A 21 17.82 -0.92 -22.97
N GLU A 22 16.84 -1.23 -23.82
CA GLU A 22 15.42 -1.03 -23.53
C GLU A 22 15.02 -1.77 -22.25
N LEU A 23 15.39 -3.05 -22.12
CA LEU A 23 15.09 -3.87 -20.94
C LEU A 23 15.69 -3.27 -19.66
N VAL A 24 16.94 -2.80 -19.68
CA VAL A 24 17.59 -2.18 -18.51
C VAL A 24 16.87 -0.90 -18.09
N SER A 25 16.43 -0.10 -19.05
CA SER A 25 15.65 1.12 -18.78
C SER A 25 14.31 0.80 -18.13
N LEU A 26 13.59 -0.19 -18.66
CA LEU A 26 12.29 -0.63 -18.16
C LEU A 26 12.38 -1.31 -16.79
N GLN A 27 13.44 -2.08 -16.54
CA GLN A 27 13.71 -2.65 -15.21
C GLN A 27 13.91 -1.57 -14.14
N SER A 28 14.60 -0.49 -14.50
CA SER A 28 14.80 0.64 -13.58
C SER A 28 13.50 1.39 -13.32
N LEU A 29 12.69 1.62 -14.37
CA LEU A 29 11.38 2.22 -14.23
C LEU A 29 10.44 1.34 -13.38
N LEU A 30 10.41 0.03 -13.62
CA LEU A 30 9.58 -0.90 -12.87
C LEU A 30 9.93 -0.90 -11.38
N ALA A 31 11.23 -0.98 -11.04
CA ALA A 31 11.65 -0.94 -9.65
C ALA A 31 11.29 0.38 -8.95
N GLN A 32 11.37 1.51 -9.66
CA GLN A 32 10.91 2.80 -9.15
C GLN A 32 9.39 2.81 -8.94
N ARG A 33 8.61 2.30 -9.90
CA ARG A 33 7.14 2.31 -9.82
C ARG A 33 6.60 1.35 -8.77
N GLU A 34 7.24 0.20 -8.59
CA GLU A 34 6.95 -0.69 -7.45
C GLU A 34 7.20 0.01 -6.11
N LEU A 35 8.33 0.74 -6.00
CA LEU A 35 8.63 1.55 -4.81
C LEU A 35 7.56 2.63 -4.58
N ASP A 36 7.17 3.35 -5.64
CA ASP A 36 6.17 4.42 -5.56
C ASP A 36 4.84 3.84 -5.04
N LEU A 37 4.37 2.72 -5.61
CA LEU A 37 3.13 2.05 -5.22
C LEU A 37 3.16 1.57 -3.76
N ILE A 38 4.20 0.84 -3.36
CA ILE A 38 4.27 0.28 -2.01
C ILE A 38 4.44 1.39 -0.95
N THR A 39 5.15 2.47 -1.28
CA THR A 39 5.27 3.64 -0.41
C THR A 39 3.94 4.34 -0.25
N PHE A 40 3.21 4.58 -1.35
CA PHE A 40 1.87 5.16 -1.29
C PHE A 40 0.95 4.32 -0.41
N GLN A 41 0.90 3.00 -0.63
CA GLN A 41 0.07 2.09 0.18
C GLN A 41 0.44 2.16 1.67
N GLY A 42 1.73 2.20 1.99
CA GLY A 42 2.22 2.36 3.36
C GLY A 42 1.80 3.70 3.99
N GLU A 43 1.95 4.81 3.28
CA GLU A 43 1.55 6.14 3.74
C GLU A 43 0.04 6.26 3.97
N LEU A 44 -0.77 5.70 3.06
CA LEU A 44 -2.22 5.72 3.16
C LEU A 44 -2.69 4.85 4.33
N SER A 45 -2.08 3.68 4.53
CA SER A 45 -2.36 2.83 5.69
C SER A 45 -1.97 3.52 6.99
N ALA A 46 -0.79 4.16 7.06
CA ALA A 46 -0.37 4.92 8.23
C ALA A 46 -1.35 6.06 8.56
N PHE A 47 -1.85 6.75 7.54
CA PHE A 47 -2.89 7.77 7.69
C PHE A 47 -4.21 7.18 8.20
N GLU A 48 -4.67 6.08 7.62
CA GLU A 48 -5.90 5.38 8.03
C GLU A 48 -5.88 5.01 9.50
N HIS A 49 -4.78 4.41 9.99
CA HIS A 49 -4.65 4.03 11.39
C HIS A 49 -4.69 5.26 12.31
N ARG A 50 -4.00 6.34 11.92
CA ARG A 50 -4.03 7.60 12.66
C ARG A 50 -5.44 8.21 12.69
N TYR A 51 -6.13 8.20 11.55
CA TYR A 51 -7.51 8.67 11.43
C TYR A 51 -8.45 7.85 12.31
N LEU A 52 -8.40 6.53 12.23
CA LEU A 52 -9.30 5.66 12.99
C LEU A 52 -9.03 5.75 14.50
N ARG A 53 -7.78 5.91 14.92
CA ARG A 53 -7.45 6.14 16.35
C ARG A 53 -7.95 7.48 16.88
N ILE A 54 -7.90 8.54 16.07
CA ILE A 54 -8.29 9.88 16.53
C ILE A 54 -9.79 10.10 16.35
N ILE A 55 -10.33 9.78 15.18
CA ILE A 55 -11.69 10.07 14.75
C ILE A 55 -12.58 8.85 14.85
N GLY A 56 -12.11 7.68 14.42
CA GLY A 56 -12.90 6.43 14.43
C GLY A 56 -13.40 6.04 15.82
N THR A 57 -12.54 6.12 16.85
CA THR A 57 -12.94 5.83 18.24
C THR A 57 -14.04 6.77 18.75
N ARG A 58 -14.04 8.03 18.29
CA ARG A 58 -15.05 9.03 18.66
C ARG A 58 -16.38 8.78 17.96
N TYR A 59 -16.34 8.40 16.68
CA TYR A 59 -17.56 7.96 15.99
C TYR A 59 -18.16 6.72 16.65
N ALA A 60 -17.34 5.74 17.02
CA ALA A 60 -17.80 4.56 17.74
C ALA A 60 -18.47 4.92 19.07
N GLU A 61 -17.87 5.85 19.83
CA GLU A 61 -18.46 6.34 21.08
C GLU A 61 -19.77 7.10 20.84
N LEU A 62 -19.83 7.98 19.83
CA LEU A 62 -21.04 8.73 19.49
C LEU A 62 -22.17 7.78 19.07
N ASP A 63 -21.90 6.85 18.16
CA ASP A 63 -22.89 5.88 17.68
C ASP A 63 -23.42 4.99 18.82
N GLU A 64 -22.56 4.61 19.77
CA GLU A 64 -22.97 3.83 20.94
C GLU A 64 -23.91 4.65 21.85
N VAL A 65 -23.61 5.93 22.08
CA VAL A 65 -24.50 6.81 22.86
C VAL A 65 -25.82 7.04 22.12
N GLU A 66 -25.79 7.25 20.80
CA GLU A 66 -27.00 7.38 19.98
C GLU A 66 -27.87 6.12 20.03
N ALA A 67 -27.26 4.93 19.99
CA ALA A 67 -27.96 3.67 20.14
C ALA A 67 -28.65 3.57 21.51
N GLN A 68 -27.97 3.94 22.58
CA GLN A 68 -28.53 3.96 23.95
C GLN A 68 -29.70 4.95 24.09
N ILE A 69 -29.61 6.12 23.43
CA ILE A 69 -30.72 7.09 23.38
C ILE A 69 -31.93 6.47 22.67
N ALA A 70 -31.73 5.87 21.49
CA ALA A 70 -32.80 5.25 20.74
C ALA A 70 -33.48 4.11 21.54
N GLU A 71 -32.69 3.28 22.21
CA GLU A 71 -33.18 2.20 23.08
C GLU A 71 -34.02 2.73 24.24
N THR A 72 -33.53 3.79 24.90
CA THR A 72 -34.22 4.42 26.05
C THR A 72 -35.55 5.03 25.62
N LEU A 73 -35.56 5.81 24.53
CA LEU A 73 -36.79 6.39 23.97
C LEU A 73 -37.81 5.32 23.55
N SER A 74 -37.35 4.19 23.02
CA SER A 74 -38.24 3.09 22.63
C SER A 74 -38.94 2.42 23.81
N ARG A 75 -38.39 2.47 25.04
CA ARG A 75 -39.02 1.89 26.23
C ARG A 75 -40.35 2.56 26.57
N SER A 76 -40.46 3.86 26.31
CA SER A 76 -41.68 4.64 26.52
C SER A 76 -42.78 4.34 25.48
N CYS A 77 -42.45 3.67 24.37
CA CYS A 77 -43.38 3.37 23.27
C CYS A 77 -43.12 1.99 22.61
N PRO A 78 -43.28 0.87 23.34
CA PRO A 78 -42.81 -0.47 22.91
C PRO A 78 -43.56 -1.07 21.70
N LYS A 79 -44.70 -0.51 21.31
CA LYS A 79 -45.49 -0.94 20.15
C LYS A 79 -45.23 -0.11 18.89
N ASN A 80 -44.43 0.96 18.97
CA ASN A 80 -44.11 1.78 17.80
C ASN A 80 -43.06 1.07 16.93
N LEU A 81 -43.44 0.67 15.72
CA LEU A 81 -42.59 -0.06 14.79
C LEU A 81 -41.44 0.82 14.27
N GLU A 82 -41.66 2.11 14.04
CA GLU A 82 -40.63 3.04 13.57
C GLU A 82 -39.50 3.19 14.59
N MET A 83 -39.83 3.23 15.88
CA MET A 83 -38.83 3.30 16.95
C MET A 83 -37.99 2.02 17.01
N LYS A 84 -38.58 0.85 16.78
CA LYS A 84 -37.83 -0.41 16.72
C LYS A 84 -36.84 -0.43 15.55
N THR A 85 -37.25 0.06 14.39
CA THR A 85 -36.36 0.20 13.22
C THR A 85 -35.19 1.12 13.55
N ARG A 86 -35.45 2.30 14.15
CA ARG A 86 -34.40 3.24 14.56
C ARG A 86 -33.41 2.65 15.55
N VAL A 87 -33.89 1.89 16.54
CA VAL A 87 -33.02 1.16 17.48
C VAL A 87 -32.13 0.17 16.74
N SER A 88 -32.70 -0.64 15.85
CA SER A 88 -31.96 -1.61 15.07
C SER A 88 -30.89 -0.96 14.19
N GLU A 89 -31.22 0.15 13.53
CA GLU A 89 -30.29 0.92 12.69
C GLU A 89 -29.17 1.55 13.53
N ALA A 90 -29.52 2.21 14.64
CA ALA A 90 -28.53 2.82 15.52
C ALA A 90 -27.57 1.77 16.10
N ARG A 91 -28.08 0.61 16.54
CA ARG A 91 -27.24 -0.48 17.04
C ARG A 91 -26.37 -1.10 15.95
N ALA A 92 -26.90 -1.25 14.73
CA ALA A 92 -26.12 -1.72 13.60
C ALA A 92 -24.95 -0.77 13.28
N ARG A 93 -25.19 0.55 13.30
CA ARG A 93 -24.13 1.56 13.13
C ARG A 93 -23.08 1.47 14.24
N ALA A 94 -23.49 1.43 15.50
CA ALA A 94 -22.59 1.31 16.66
C ALA A 94 -21.71 0.06 16.61
N ASN A 95 -22.26 -1.07 16.15
CA ASN A 95 -21.47 -2.29 15.97
C ASN A 95 -20.42 -2.12 14.86
N VAL A 96 -20.79 -1.56 13.71
CA VAL A 96 -19.87 -1.35 12.58
C VAL A 96 -18.75 -0.38 12.95
N SER A 97 -19.06 0.75 13.59
CA SER A 97 -18.04 1.72 14.02
C SER A 97 -17.21 1.20 15.20
N GLY A 98 -17.81 0.42 16.10
CA GLY A 98 -17.12 -0.31 17.16
C GLY A 98 -16.08 -1.29 16.61
N GLU A 99 -16.46 -2.16 15.66
CA GLU A 99 -15.54 -3.09 15.01
C GLU A 99 -14.44 -2.36 14.24
N ALA A 100 -14.79 -1.30 13.50
CA ALA A 100 -13.84 -0.49 12.75
C ALA A 100 -12.87 0.31 13.64
N SER A 101 -13.15 0.46 14.95
CA SER A 101 -12.28 1.13 15.92
C SER A 101 -11.51 0.17 16.84
N GLN A 102 -11.79 -1.13 16.78
CA GLN A 102 -11.05 -2.16 17.49
C GLN A 102 -9.69 -2.40 16.81
N PHE A 103 -8.67 -1.71 17.29
CA PHE A 103 -7.29 -1.93 16.88
C PHE A 103 -6.44 -2.42 18.05
N ASP A 104 -5.50 -3.30 17.75
CA ASP A 104 -4.39 -3.58 18.65
C ASP A 104 -3.48 -2.34 18.72
N GLN A 105 -3.42 -1.69 19.88
CA GLN A 105 -2.66 -0.45 20.10
C GLN A 105 -1.17 -0.57 19.75
N ASP A 106 -0.59 -1.77 19.88
CA ASP A 106 0.82 -2.00 19.54
C ASP A 106 1.03 -2.07 18.03
N SER A 107 0.08 -2.61 17.28
CA SER A 107 0.10 -2.64 15.82
C SER A 107 -0.11 -1.25 15.18
N ILE A 108 -0.88 -0.37 15.85
CA ILE A 108 -1.11 1.01 15.40
C ILE A 108 0.16 1.85 15.48
N LYS A 109 0.86 1.85 16.61
CA LYS A 109 2.05 2.70 16.82
C LYS A 109 3.18 2.39 15.84
N GLN A 110 3.32 1.13 15.44
CA GLN A 110 4.33 0.72 14.46
C GLN A 110 3.95 1.20 13.04
N ARG A 111 2.69 1.08 12.65
CA ARG A 111 2.21 1.50 11.31
C ARG A 111 2.10 3.02 11.15
N GLU A 112 1.79 3.76 12.22
CA GLU A 112 1.67 5.22 12.20
C GLU A 112 2.98 5.94 11.83
N ARG A 113 4.13 5.29 12.03
CA ARG A 113 5.47 5.86 11.75
C ARG A 113 6.07 5.35 10.44
N PHE A 114 5.24 5.01 9.46
CA PHE A 114 5.75 4.68 8.13
C PHE A 114 6.37 5.92 7.47
N THR A 115 7.68 6.06 7.64
CA THR A 115 8.52 7.13 7.08
C THR A 115 9.81 6.48 6.56
N PRO A 116 9.74 5.80 5.41
CA PRO A 116 10.87 5.04 4.89
C PRO A 116 12.06 5.96 4.58
N SER A 117 13.25 5.59 5.08
CA SER A 117 14.51 6.31 4.83
C SER A 117 14.88 6.25 3.34
N ASP A 118 15.68 7.22 2.88
CA ASP A 118 16.17 7.20 1.49
C ASP A 118 17.07 5.98 1.22
N GLU A 119 17.79 5.51 2.24
CA GLU A 119 18.58 4.28 2.17
C GLU A 119 17.67 3.06 2.00
N LEU A 120 16.60 2.93 2.79
CA LEU A 120 15.63 1.85 2.68
C LEU A 120 14.96 1.84 1.30
N LYS A 121 14.56 3.01 0.79
CA LYS A 121 14.02 3.18 -0.57
C LYS A 121 15.01 2.74 -1.64
N LYS A 122 16.29 3.09 -1.49
CA LYS A 122 17.35 2.69 -2.41
C LYS A 122 17.55 1.17 -2.42
N PHE A 123 17.69 0.56 -1.24
CA PHE A 123 17.83 -0.90 -1.12
C PHE A 123 16.63 -1.65 -1.68
N PHE A 124 15.42 -1.14 -1.47
CA PHE A 124 14.22 -1.73 -2.06
C PHE A 124 14.28 -1.74 -3.60
N ARG A 125 14.65 -0.62 -4.24
CA ARG A 125 14.76 -0.58 -5.71
C ARG A 125 15.80 -1.55 -6.23
N GLU A 126 16.96 -1.63 -5.57
CA GLU A 126 18.02 -2.57 -5.94
C GLU A 126 17.55 -4.02 -5.81
N ALA A 127 16.84 -4.36 -4.73
CA ALA A 127 16.28 -5.69 -4.54
C ALA A 127 15.17 -6.03 -5.55
N ALA A 128 14.23 -5.10 -5.78
CA ALA A 128 13.14 -5.29 -6.73
C ALA A 128 13.69 -5.57 -8.14
N LYS A 129 14.74 -4.88 -8.58
CA LYS A 129 15.42 -5.15 -9.86
C LYS A 129 15.90 -6.60 -9.98
N CYS A 130 16.33 -7.22 -8.89
CA CYS A 130 16.86 -8.59 -8.91
C CYS A 130 15.76 -9.65 -8.81
N ILE A 131 14.77 -9.42 -7.95
CA ILE A 131 13.83 -10.45 -7.49
C ILE A 131 12.43 -10.34 -8.13
N HIS A 132 12.17 -9.36 -9.00
CA HIS A 132 10.84 -9.15 -9.57
C HIS A 132 10.36 -10.39 -10.36
N PRO A 133 9.11 -10.87 -10.17
CA PRO A 133 8.55 -12.04 -10.84
C PRO A 133 8.54 -11.93 -12.38
N ASP A 134 8.30 -10.74 -12.93
CA ASP A 134 8.28 -10.52 -14.39
C ASP A 134 9.65 -10.63 -15.07
N LEU A 135 10.71 -10.81 -14.30
CA LEU A 135 12.05 -11.08 -14.84
C LEU A 135 12.34 -12.58 -14.94
N ALA A 136 11.39 -13.43 -14.54
CA ALA A 136 11.49 -14.87 -14.59
C ALA A 136 11.62 -15.41 -16.02
N THR A 137 12.28 -16.54 -16.15
CA THR A 137 12.41 -17.28 -17.42
C THR A 137 11.38 -18.38 -17.59
N ASP A 138 10.82 -18.86 -16.47
CA ASP A 138 9.86 -19.95 -16.40
C ASP A 138 8.98 -19.76 -15.15
N GLU A 139 7.94 -20.59 -15.05
CA GLU A 139 6.93 -20.49 -14.01
C GLU A 139 7.48 -20.80 -12.61
N VAL A 140 8.47 -21.70 -12.50
CA VAL A 140 9.09 -22.07 -11.22
C VAL A 140 9.93 -20.92 -10.68
N ASP A 141 10.72 -20.27 -11.55
CA ASP A 141 11.46 -19.06 -11.19
C ASP A 141 10.50 -17.90 -10.87
N ARG A 142 9.39 -17.76 -11.60
CA ARG A 142 8.36 -16.75 -11.36
C ARG A 142 7.76 -16.88 -9.96
N GLU A 143 7.35 -18.09 -9.57
CA GLU A 143 6.82 -18.35 -8.23
C GLU A 143 7.86 -18.09 -7.14
N ARG A 144 9.12 -18.48 -7.37
CA ARG A 144 10.20 -18.21 -6.43
C ARG A 144 10.40 -16.71 -6.24
N ARG A 145 10.53 -15.95 -7.34
CA ARG A 145 10.63 -14.48 -7.35
C ARG A 145 9.43 -13.82 -6.65
N GLN A 146 8.22 -14.29 -6.92
CA GLN A 146 7.01 -13.80 -6.25
C GLN A 146 7.10 -13.96 -4.72
N ARG A 147 7.57 -15.11 -4.22
CA ARG A 147 7.75 -15.31 -2.76
C ARG A 147 8.75 -14.32 -2.17
N PHE A 148 9.86 -14.07 -2.87
CA PHE A 148 10.86 -13.09 -2.44
C PHE A 148 10.33 -11.64 -2.50
N MET A 149 9.56 -11.29 -3.54
CA MET A 149 8.94 -9.97 -3.67
C MET A 149 7.94 -9.71 -2.54
N VAL A 150 7.14 -10.70 -2.14
CA VAL A 150 6.23 -10.58 -0.98
C VAL A 150 7.00 -10.34 0.32
N LYS A 151 8.10 -11.09 0.55
CA LYS A 151 8.98 -10.86 1.71
C LYS A 151 9.58 -9.45 1.69
N LEU A 152 10.01 -8.98 0.52
CA LEU A 152 10.62 -7.66 0.31
C LEU A 152 9.63 -6.54 0.65
N ASN A 153 8.43 -6.60 0.10
CA ASN A 153 7.37 -5.61 0.35
C ASN A 153 7.02 -5.55 1.84
N ARG A 154 6.96 -6.70 2.52
CA ARG A 154 6.73 -6.76 3.96
C ARG A 154 7.85 -6.09 4.75
N ALA A 155 9.11 -6.42 4.46
CA ALA A 155 10.26 -5.83 5.14
C ALA A 155 10.34 -4.31 4.92
N TYR A 156 9.98 -3.84 3.73
CA TYR A 156 9.89 -2.41 3.41
C TYR A 156 8.83 -1.70 4.24
N ASN A 157 7.61 -2.26 4.30
CA ASN A 157 6.51 -1.70 5.09
C ASN A 157 6.79 -1.69 6.60
N GLU A 158 7.59 -2.64 7.09
CA GLU A 158 8.03 -2.70 8.49
C GLU A 158 9.24 -1.78 8.78
N GLY A 159 9.80 -1.10 7.77
CA GLY A 159 11.01 -0.28 7.92
C GLY A 159 12.27 -1.09 8.27
N ASN A 160 12.26 -2.40 8.02
CA ASN A 160 13.29 -3.31 8.49
C ASN A 160 14.44 -3.47 7.47
N GLU A 161 15.37 -2.51 7.49
CA GLU A 161 16.53 -2.49 6.60
C GLU A 161 17.41 -3.76 6.71
N VAL A 162 17.60 -4.27 7.93
CA VAL A 162 18.39 -5.49 8.18
C VAL A 162 17.76 -6.65 7.44
N ARG A 163 16.43 -6.81 7.57
CA ARG A 163 15.68 -7.87 6.91
C ARG A 163 15.73 -7.75 5.39
N LEU A 164 15.67 -6.52 4.86
CA LEU A 164 15.80 -6.26 3.42
C LEU A 164 17.15 -6.74 2.86
N ARG A 165 18.24 -6.48 3.59
CA ARG A 165 19.59 -6.96 3.23
C ARG A 165 19.72 -8.48 3.35
N GLU A 166 19.09 -9.09 4.36
CA GLU A 166 19.06 -10.55 4.50
C GLU A 166 18.34 -11.23 3.34
N ILE A 167 17.21 -10.69 2.90
CA ILE A 167 16.43 -11.22 1.76
C ILE A 167 17.27 -11.19 0.48
N LEU A 168 18.04 -10.12 0.27
CA LEU A 168 18.99 -10.02 -0.84
C LEU A 168 20.09 -11.08 -0.78
N ARG A 169 20.70 -11.28 0.40
CA ARG A 169 21.72 -12.32 0.59
C ARG A 169 21.16 -13.73 0.38
N GLU A 170 19.96 -14.00 0.90
CA GLU A 170 19.23 -15.26 0.70
C GLU A 170 18.97 -15.49 -0.80
N TRP A 171 18.62 -14.43 -1.54
CA TRP A 171 18.43 -14.48 -2.99
C TRP A 171 19.74 -14.78 -3.75
N GLU A 172 20.83 -14.08 -3.43
CA GLU A 172 22.15 -14.20 -4.08
C GLU A 172 22.84 -15.54 -3.80
N SER A 173 22.61 -16.12 -2.62
CA SER A 173 23.16 -17.42 -2.21
C SER A 173 22.52 -18.62 -2.92
N SER A 174 21.43 -18.41 -3.66
CA SER A 174 20.70 -19.47 -4.32
C SER A 174 21.23 -19.67 -5.75
N PRO A 175 21.74 -20.87 -6.09
CA PRO A 175 22.24 -21.15 -7.43
C PRO A 175 21.04 -21.25 -8.38
N ASN A 176 21.02 -20.51 -9.49
CA ASN A 176 20.13 -20.84 -10.60
C ASN A 176 20.71 -20.52 -11.98
N ALA A 177 21.09 -21.63 -12.62
CA ALA A 177 20.83 -22.09 -13.97
C ALA A 177 20.78 -21.07 -15.14
N ILE A 178 21.91 -21.03 -15.85
CA ILE A 178 22.03 -20.62 -17.25
C ILE A 178 21.31 -21.66 -18.14
N LYS A 179 20.57 -21.23 -19.17
CA LYS A 179 20.60 -21.88 -20.50
C LYS A 179 19.90 -21.10 -21.62
N GLY A 180 20.56 -21.12 -22.78
CA GLY A 180 20.12 -20.64 -24.08
C GLY A 180 21.30 -20.04 -24.84
N GLU A 181 22.07 -20.84 -25.58
CA GLU A 181 23.14 -20.33 -26.45
C GLU A 181 22.55 -19.88 -27.80
N GLY A 182 22.76 -18.61 -28.16
CA GLY A 182 22.39 -18.04 -29.47
C GLY A 182 21.65 -16.71 -29.41
N VAL A 183 21.87 -15.85 -30.42
CA VAL A 183 21.30 -14.48 -30.50
C VAL A 183 19.76 -14.48 -30.63
N GLY A 184 19.20 -15.37 -31.44
CA GLY A 184 17.75 -15.45 -31.69
C GLY A 184 16.91 -15.82 -30.46
N PRO A 185 17.20 -16.94 -29.77
CA PRO A 185 16.50 -17.31 -28.53
C PRO A 185 16.61 -16.24 -27.43
N GLU A 186 17.75 -15.57 -27.31
CA GLU A 186 17.94 -14.48 -26.34
C GLU A 186 17.09 -13.26 -26.69
N LEU A 187 17.02 -12.88 -27.97
CA LEU A 187 16.17 -11.77 -28.42
C LEU A 187 14.69 -12.02 -28.09
N ILE A 188 14.18 -13.23 -28.36
CA ILE A 188 12.79 -13.61 -28.03
C ILE A 188 12.55 -13.51 -26.52
N ARG A 189 13.52 -13.95 -25.70
CA ARG A 189 13.43 -13.90 -24.23
C ARG A 189 13.34 -12.44 -23.74
N ILE A 190 14.17 -11.56 -24.27
CA ILE A 190 14.17 -10.14 -23.90
C ILE A 190 12.86 -9.46 -24.31
N ILE A 191 12.36 -9.72 -25.52
CA ILE A 191 11.07 -9.17 -25.98
C ILE A 191 9.93 -9.60 -25.04
N ARG A 192 9.90 -10.87 -24.61
CA ARG A 192 8.89 -11.35 -23.64
C ARG A 192 8.99 -10.63 -22.30
N LYS A 193 10.21 -10.45 -21.76
CA LYS A 193 10.43 -9.71 -20.51
C LYS A 193 9.98 -8.25 -20.62
N ILE A 194 10.30 -7.58 -21.72
CA ILE A 194 9.87 -6.20 -22.00
C ILE A 194 8.34 -6.12 -21.95
N SER A 195 7.64 -7.02 -22.65
CA SER A 195 6.18 -7.05 -22.68
C SER A 195 5.56 -7.30 -21.29
N GLN A 196 6.15 -8.18 -20.48
CA GLN A 196 5.71 -8.43 -19.11
C GLN A 196 5.87 -7.20 -18.23
N ILE A 197 7.04 -6.54 -18.27
CA ILE A 197 7.32 -5.32 -17.53
C ILE A 197 6.34 -4.19 -17.93
N GLN A 198 6.09 -4.00 -19.23
CA GLN A 198 5.15 -2.99 -19.70
C GLN A 198 3.74 -3.19 -19.15
N LYS A 199 3.22 -4.43 -19.21
CA LYS A 199 1.90 -4.77 -18.64
C LYS A 199 1.85 -4.52 -17.13
N ARG A 200 2.93 -4.80 -16.41
CA ARG A 200 3.01 -4.56 -14.97
C ARG A 200 3.04 -3.08 -14.64
N LEU A 201 3.77 -2.27 -15.41
CA LEU A 201 3.77 -0.82 -15.29
C LEU A 201 2.34 -0.26 -15.46
N GLU A 202 1.61 -0.68 -16.47
CA GLU A 202 0.19 -0.28 -16.66
C GLU A 202 -0.68 -0.66 -15.45
N THR A 203 -0.46 -1.84 -14.88
CA THR A 203 -1.18 -2.31 -13.69
C THR A 203 -0.86 -1.43 -12.47
N ILE A 204 0.41 -1.05 -12.29
CA ILE A 204 0.86 -0.18 -11.20
C ILE A 204 0.24 1.22 -11.35
N GLU A 205 0.30 1.81 -12.54
CA GLU A 205 -0.28 3.13 -12.80
C GLU A 205 -1.79 3.15 -12.52
N THR A 206 -2.50 2.10 -12.94
CA THR A 206 -3.94 1.95 -12.63
C THR A 206 -4.19 1.84 -11.12
N ALA A 207 -3.33 1.10 -10.41
CA ALA A 207 -3.44 0.97 -8.95
C ALA A 207 -3.19 2.31 -8.23
N ILE A 208 -2.16 3.07 -8.65
CA ILE A 208 -1.86 4.40 -8.11
C ILE A 208 -3.03 5.35 -8.36
N ALA A 209 -3.55 5.42 -9.59
CA ALA A 209 -4.70 6.27 -9.92
C ALA A 209 -5.95 5.92 -9.10
N ARG A 210 -6.16 4.63 -8.82
CA ARG A 210 -7.25 4.18 -7.94
C ARG A 210 -7.05 4.63 -6.49
N LEU A 211 -5.82 4.56 -5.96
CA LEU A 211 -5.52 5.07 -4.62
C LEU A 211 -5.73 6.60 -4.54
N GLN A 212 -5.28 7.34 -5.56
CA GLN A 212 -5.44 8.81 -5.63
C GLN A 212 -6.90 9.26 -5.74
N SER A 213 -7.78 8.44 -6.31
CA SER A 213 -9.20 8.76 -6.40
C SER A 213 -10.01 8.36 -5.16
N SER A 214 -9.38 7.70 -4.18
CA SER A 214 -10.05 7.27 -2.94
C SER A 214 -10.35 8.44 -2.01
N ASP A 215 -11.47 8.36 -1.28
CA ASP A 215 -11.86 9.38 -0.31
C ASP A 215 -10.86 9.49 0.85
N LEU A 216 -10.24 8.37 1.24
CA LEU A 216 -9.19 8.35 2.25
C LEU A 216 -7.96 9.16 1.80
N TYR A 217 -7.58 9.06 0.53
CA TYR A 217 -6.46 9.86 -0.01
C TYR A 217 -6.82 11.35 -0.06
N ARG A 218 -8.03 11.70 -0.50
CA ARG A 218 -8.49 13.10 -0.49
C ARG A 218 -8.46 13.70 0.92
N LEU A 219 -8.94 12.94 1.91
CA LEU A 219 -8.88 13.36 3.31
C LEU A 219 -7.43 13.51 3.79
N LYS A 220 -6.54 12.59 3.43
CA LYS A 220 -5.11 12.70 3.73
C LYS A 220 -4.53 13.99 3.15
N GLU A 221 -4.83 14.29 1.89
CA GLU A 221 -4.37 15.50 1.20
C GLU A 221 -4.88 16.78 1.87
N GLU A 222 -6.15 16.81 2.28
CA GLU A 222 -6.72 17.92 3.06
C GLU A 222 -6.00 18.13 4.40
N VAL A 223 -5.76 17.03 5.14
CA VAL A 223 -5.03 17.07 6.41
C VAL A 223 -3.59 17.54 6.23
N ASP A 224 -2.88 17.01 5.23
CA ASP A 224 -1.50 17.40 4.94
C ASP A 224 -1.43 18.87 4.53
N ASN A 225 -2.34 19.33 3.67
CA ASN A 225 -2.45 20.74 3.26
C ASN A 225 -2.76 21.67 4.44
N ALA A 226 -3.64 21.28 5.37
CA ALA A 226 -3.88 22.02 6.60
C ALA A 226 -2.62 22.07 7.47
N GLY A 227 -1.89 20.96 7.56
CA GLY A 227 -0.61 20.85 8.27
C GLY A 227 0.44 21.84 7.75
N THR A 228 0.56 22.03 6.43
CA THR A 228 1.49 23.03 5.85
C THR A 228 1.17 24.46 6.27
N LYS A 229 -0.08 24.74 6.66
CA LYS A 229 -0.55 26.03 7.17
C LYS A 229 -0.48 26.12 8.70
N GLY A 230 0.11 25.13 9.38
CA GLY A 230 0.19 25.05 10.83
C GLY A 230 -1.12 24.64 11.52
N GLN A 231 -2.11 24.15 10.76
CA GLN A 231 -3.40 23.71 11.28
C GLN A 231 -3.40 22.20 11.52
N ASN A 232 -4.18 21.73 12.50
CA ASN A 232 -4.33 20.30 12.78
C ASN A 232 -5.81 19.90 12.60
N LEU A 233 -6.16 19.60 11.35
CA LEU A 233 -7.54 19.28 10.94
C LEU A 233 -8.13 18.09 11.71
N LEU A 234 -7.34 17.04 11.96
CA LEU A 234 -7.80 15.88 12.74
C LEU A 234 -8.15 16.27 14.19
N ASN A 235 -7.36 17.13 14.82
CA ASN A 235 -7.67 17.61 16.17
C ASN A 235 -8.90 18.53 16.21
N GLU A 236 -9.12 19.34 15.17
CA GLU A 236 -10.32 20.16 15.05
C GLU A 236 -11.58 19.30 14.89
N MET A 237 -11.52 18.28 14.03
CA MET A 237 -12.60 17.30 13.86
C MET A 237 -12.86 16.55 15.17
N ALA A 238 -11.80 16.09 15.84
CA ALA A 238 -11.88 15.42 17.13
C ALA A 238 -12.59 16.30 18.18
N SER A 239 -12.24 17.57 18.27
CA SER A 239 -12.84 18.51 19.23
C SER A 239 -14.34 18.73 18.97
N ARG A 240 -14.77 18.76 17.70
CA ARG A 240 -16.19 18.85 17.34
C ARG A 240 -16.95 17.58 17.72
N LEU A 241 -16.36 16.41 17.48
CA LEU A 241 -16.97 15.13 17.88
C LEU A 241 -17.06 15.03 19.41
N ASP A 242 -16.04 15.46 20.14
CA ASP A 242 -16.06 15.47 21.61
C ASP A 242 -17.22 16.31 22.15
N GLN A 243 -17.53 17.45 21.51
CA GLN A 243 -18.71 18.27 21.85
C GLN A 243 -20.03 17.56 21.54
N GLN A 244 -20.13 16.86 20.41
CA GLN A 244 -21.34 16.09 20.04
C GLN A 244 -21.56 14.92 20.99
N ILE A 245 -20.51 14.20 21.36
CA ILE A 245 -20.55 13.11 22.33
C ILE A 245 -21.03 13.64 23.69
N ALA A 246 -20.48 14.75 24.16
CA ALA A 246 -20.90 15.37 25.42
C ALA A 246 -22.39 15.73 25.39
N ALA A 247 -22.85 16.40 24.34
CA ALA A 247 -24.26 16.76 24.18
C ALA A 247 -25.19 15.53 24.11
N ALA A 248 -24.77 14.47 23.41
CA ALA A 248 -25.52 13.22 23.33
C ALA A 248 -25.61 12.52 24.69
N LYS A 249 -24.51 12.49 25.46
CA LYS A 249 -24.50 11.94 26.82
C LYS A 249 -25.38 12.73 27.77
N ASP A 250 -25.35 14.06 27.71
CA ASP A 250 -26.22 14.92 28.51
C ASP A 250 -27.69 14.68 28.18
N HIS A 251 -28.03 14.51 26.90
CA HIS A 251 -29.38 14.13 26.48
C HIS A 251 -29.76 12.76 27.03
N LEU A 252 -28.91 11.74 26.88
CA LEU A 252 -29.18 10.40 27.41
C LEU A 252 -29.43 10.41 28.93
N ALA A 253 -28.66 11.22 29.67
CA ALA A 253 -28.82 11.35 31.13
C ALA A 253 -30.13 12.06 31.53
N ALA A 254 -30.74 12.83 30.63
CA ALA A 254 -31.98 13.55 30.88
C ALA A 254 -33.25 12.74 30.52
N LEU A 255 -33.10 11.56 29.89
CA LEU A 255 -34.20 10.66 29.50
C LEU A 255 -34.56 9.68 30.62
#